data_AF-A0A645JQ58-F1
#
_entry.id   AF-A0A645JQ58-F1
#
_cell.length_a   1.000
_cell.length_b   1.000
_cell.length_c   1.000
_cell.angle_alpha   90.00
_cell.angle_beta   90.00
_cell.angle_gamma   90.00
#
_symmetry.space_group_name_H-M   'P 1'
#
loop_
_entity.id
_entity.type
_entity.pdbx_description
1 polymer ?
#
loop_
_entity_poly.entity_id
_entity_poly.type
_entity_poly.pdbx_seq_one_letter_code
_entity_poly.pdbx_strand_id
1 'polypeptide(L)' 'MLENKQPQVKNCANPIDRNVQFGGSMGIQGTPSVIFEDGSLIPGAISAPELERQLQDAYNKVNGGAGK' A
#
# COMPACT_ATOMS: atom_id res chain seq x y z
N MET A 1 -3.89 3.97 -18.00
CA MET A 1 -3.72 3.95 -19.47
C MET A 1 -2.46 3.16 -19.75
N LEU A 2 -2.54 2.09 -20.54
CA LEU A 2 -1.36 1.44 -21.12
C LEU A 2 -1.39 1.78 -22.61
N GLU A 3 -0.29 2.27 -23.18
CA GLU A 3 -0.22 2.66 -24.60
C GLU A 3 -1.27 3.70 -25.03
N ASN A 4 -1.61 4.65 -24.14
CA ASN A 4 -2.68 5.63 -24.37
C ASN A 4 -4.08 5.02 -24.65
N LYS A 5 -4.31 3.76 -24.30
CA LYS A 5 -5.62 3.11 -24.43
C LYS A 5 -6.33 3.03 -23.09
N GLN A 6 -7.59 3.47 -23.04
CA GLN A 6 -8.45 3.29 -21.87
C GLN A 6 -8.83 1.81 -21.74
N PRO A 7 -8.80 1.26 -20.52
CA PRO A 7 -9.34 -0.07 -20.28
C PRO A 7 -10.84 -0.07 -20.57
N GLN A 8 -11.36 -1.18 -21.09
CA GLN A 8 -12.80 -1.32 -21.26
C GLN A 8 -13.47 -1.30 -19.89
N VAL A 9 -14.53 -0.50 -19.75
CA VAL A 9 -15.37 -0.53 -18.56
C VAL A 9 -16.07 -1.88 -18.50
N LYS A 10 -15.90 -2.59 -17.39
CA LYS A 10 -16.58 -3.86 -17.13
C LYS A 10 -17.36 -3.76 -15.84
N ASN A 11 -18.53 -4.39 -15.84
CA ASN A 11 -19.29 -4.64 -14.62
C ASN A 11 -19.08 -6.10 -14.22
N CYS A 12 -18.22 -6.32 -13.24
CA CYS A 12 -17.92 -7.64 -12.67
C CYS A 12 -17.93 -7.55 -11.15
N ALA A 13 -18.08 -8.70 -10.48
CA ALA A 13 -17.87 -8.78 -9.05
C ALA A 13 -16.45 -8.31 -8.71
N ASN A 14 -16.34 -7.34 -7.81
CA ASN A 14 -15.09 -6.72 -7.41
C ASN A 14 -15.14 -6.36 -5.91
N PRO A 15 -13.98 -6.30 -5.22
CA PRO A 15 -13.93 -6.04 -3.78
C PRO A 15 -13.78 -4.56 -3.43
N ILE A 16 -14.14 -3.61 -4.30
CA ILE A 16 -13.82 -2.19 -4.12
C ILE A 16 -14.39 -1.65 -2.80
N ASP A 17 -15.69 -1.86 -2.54
CA ASP A 17 -16.33 -1.37 -1.31
C ASP A 17 -15.69 -1.97 -0.04
N ARG A 18 -15.39 -3.28 -0.08
CA ARG A 18 -14.68 -3.98 1.01
C ARG A 18 -13.29 -3.37 1.25
N ASN A 19 -12.57 -3.00 0.19
CA ASN A 19 -11.25 -2.40 0.31
C ASN A 19 -11.31 -0.96 0.84
N VAL A 20 -12.29 -0.16 0.41
CA VAL A 20 -12.51 1.21 0.92
C VAL A 20 -12.84 1.18 2.41
N GLN A 21 -13.74 0.30 2.84
CA GLN A 21 -14.08 0.12 4.26
C GLN A 21 -12.87 -0.33 5.08
N PHE A 22 -12.09 -1.29 4.55
CA PHE A 22 -10.87 -1.75 5.21
C PHE A 22 -9.86 -0.62 5.38
N GLY A 23 -9.61 0.19 4.34
CA GLY A 23 -8.75 1.36 4.42
C GLY A 23 -9.21 2.36 5.48
N GLY A 24 -10.51 2.65 5.54
CA GLY A 24 -11.10 3.50 6.58
C GLY A 24 -10.86 2.97 7.99
N SER A 25 -11.01 1.65 8.21
CA SER A 25 -10.76 1.01 9.51
C SER A 25 -9.29 1.09 9.97
N MET A 26 -8.35 1.24 9.04
CA MET A 26 -6.92 1.44 9.32
C MET A 26 -6.54 2.92 9.47
N GLY A 27 -7.50 3.85 9.39
CA GLY A 27 -7.24 5.29 9.50
C GLY A 27 -6.68 5.95 8.23
N ILE A 28 -6.77 5.28 7.06
CA ILE A 28 -6.41 5.88 5.78
C ILE A 28 -7.41 6.97 5.43
N GLN A 29 -6.92 8.20 5.30
CA GLN A 29 -7.74 9.40 5.01
C GLN A 29 -7.48 9.99 3.62
N GLY A 30 -6.45 9.52 2.89
CA GLY A 30 -6.09 10.06 1.59
C GLY A 30 -5.14 9.15 0.81
N THR A 31 -5.02 9.43 -0.49
CA THR A 31 -4.16 8.66 -1.41
C THR A 31 -3.06 9.53 -2.01
N PRO A 32 -1.85 8.98 -2.25
CA PRO A 32 -1.45 7.61 -1.90
C PRO A 32 -1.22 7.45 -0.38
N SER A 33 -1.37 6.22 0.12
CA SER A 33 -0.97 5.78 1.46
C SER A 33 -0.34 4.39 1.31
N VAL A 34 0.74 4.11 2.04
CA VAL A 34 1.48 2.84 1.97
C VAL A 34 1.42 2.16 3.33
N ILE A 35 1.08 0.86 3.33
CA ILE A 35 1.18 -0.02 4.50
C ILE A 35 2.31 -1.00 4.20
N PHE A 36 3.31 -1.06 5.09
CA PHE A 36 4.46 -1.95 4.98
C PHE A 36 4.18 -3.28 5.69
N GLU A 37 5.00 -4.29 5.41
CA GLU A 37 4.84 -5.65 5.97
C GLU A 37 5.00 -5.73 7.50
N ASP A 38 5.70 -4.78 8.11
CA ASP A 38 5.80 -4.62 9.56
C ASP A 38 4.56 -3.97 10.19
N GLY A 39 3.54 -3.66 9.38
CA GLY A 39 2.31 -2.99 9.80
C GLY A 39 2.43 -1.46 9.90
N SER A 40 3.60 -0.88 9.65
CA SER A 40 3.74 0.57 9.62
C SER A 40 2.98 1.19 8.44
N LEU A 41 2.45 2.40 8.65
CA LEU A 41 1.65 3.13 7.66
C LEU A 41 2.25 4.51 7.44
N ILE A 42 2.50 4.86 6.17
CA ILE A 42 2.89 6.20 5.76
C ILE A 42 1.75 6.83 4.95
N PRO A 43 1.16 7.93 5.42
CA PRO A 43 0.21 8.71 4.64
C PRO A 43 0.95 9.60 3.64
N GLY A 44 0.42 9.71 2.42
CA GLY A 44 0.97 10.57 1.38
C GLY A 44 2.05 9.91 0.53
N ALA A 45 2.46 10.64 -0.51
CA ALA A 45 3.55 10.23 -1.39
C ALA A 45 4.90 10.54 -0.73
N ILE A 46 5.84 9.61 -0.85
CA ILE A 46 7.23 9.77 -0.43
C ILE A 46 8.17 9.64 -1.64
N SER A 47 9.42 10.06 -1.47
CA SER A 47 10.44 9.92 -2.52
C SER A 47 10.79 8.45 -2.78
N ALA A 48 11.25 8.12 -3.99
CA ALA A 48 11.67 6.76 -4.32
C ALA A 48 12.78 6.23 -3.38
N PRO A 49 13.85 6.99 -3.06
CA PRO A 49 14.87 6.52 -2.10
C PRO A 49 14.31 6.26 -0.70
N GLU A 50 13.34 7.05 -0.25
CA GLU A 50 12.69 6.84 1.03
C GLU A 50 11.81 5.58 1.03
N LEU A 51 11.07 5.35 -0.06
CA LEU A 51 10.27 4.15 -0.24
C LEU A 51 11.16 2.89 -0.20
N GLU A 52 12.27 2.88 -0.94
CA GLU A 52 13.24 1.77 -0.95
C GLU A 52 13.80 1.49 0.45
N ARG A 53 14.17 2.54 1.18
CA ARG A 53 14.66 2.40 2.56
C ARG A 53 13.60 1.78 3.48
N GLN A 54 12.36 2.28 3.43
CA GLN A 54 11.27 1.79 4.29
C GLN A 54 10.90 0.33 3.97
N LEU A 55 10.93 -0.05 2.68
CA LEU A 55 10.73 -1.44 2.27
C LEU A 55 11.80 -2.35 2.87
N GLN A 56 13.08 -1.96 2.80
CA GLN A 56 14.16 -2.75 3.39
C GLN A 56 14.07 -2.82 4.92
N ASP A 57 13.73 -1.70 5.57
CA ASP A 57 13.58 -1.62 7.03
C ASP A 57 12.42 -2.52 7.52
N ALA A 58 11.26 -2.48 6.84
CA ALA A 58 10.12 -3.32 7.16
C ALA A 58 10.43 -4.81 6.95
N TYR A 59 11.11 -5.16 5.86
CA TYR A 59 11.56 -6.52 5.57
C TYR A 59 12.48 -7.06 6.67
N ASN A 60 13.45 -6.25 7.09
CA ASN A 60 14.38 -6.63 8.14
C ASN A 60 13.69 -6.81 9.49
N LYS A 61 12.66 -6.01 9.82
CA LYS A 61 11.91 -6.18 11.07
C LYS A 61 11.09 -7.47 11.08
N VAL A 62 10.43 -7.79 9.98
CA VAL A 62 9.59 -9.00 9.89
C VAL A 62 10.45 -10.27 9.81
N ASN A 63 11.55 -10.23 9.06
CA ASN A 63 12.34 -11.43 8.74
C ASN A 63 13.68 -11.55 9.49
N GLY A 64 14.16 -10.46 10.09
CA GLY A 64 15.49 -10.37 10.71
C GLY A 64 15.48 -9.98 12.20
N GLY A 65 14.31 -9.92 12.86
CA GLY A 65 14.19 -9.28 14.17
C GLY A 65 13.17 -9.86 15.15
N ALA A 66 13.29 -11.15 15.49
CA ALA A 66 13.05 -11.60 16.87
C ALA A 66 14.34 -12.29 17.33
N GLY A 67 14.96 -11.74 18.37
CA GLY A 67 16.26 -12.17 18.88
C GLY A 67 16.42 -13.69 18.94
N LYS A 68 17.40 -14.18 18.19
CA LYS A 68 18.60 -14.70 18.84
C LYS A 68 19.69 -13.66 18.72
#